data_AF-A0A554MB22-F1
#
_entry.id   AF-A0A554MB22-F1
#
_cell.length_a   1.000
_cell.length_b   1.000
_cell.length_c   1.000
_cell.angle_alpha   90.00
_cell.angle_beta   90.00
_cell.angle_gamma   90.00
#
_symmetry.space_group_name_H-M   'P 1'
#
loop_
_entity.id
_entity.type
_entity.pdbx_description
1 polymer ?
#
loop_
_entity_poly.entity_id
_entity_poly.type
_entity_poly.pdbx_seq_one_letter_code
_entity_poly.pdbx_strand_id
1 'polypeptide(L)'
;MFSIGHFVESNKDSVDKLVAQQPVSSEMDNISRSFRQIENDCAGNEQLQEYLEELRKYCYQYTEVVLQFNQLFTDNANGKLSEEDYESGYASIDAARSRVHNATIDAFNILSRLMVKNGKNNDWIKPLAQGGRIAYGDFAIKKTVADIIEFNKKNNEHNGSTINE
;
A
#
# COMPACT_ATOMS: atom_id res chain seq x y z
N MET A 1 -1.46 -18.26 10.05
CA MET A 1 -2.31 -17.05 10.15
C MET A 1 -1.54 -16.03 10.98
N PHE A 2 -0.82 -15.12 10.32
CA PHE A 2 -0.17 -14.02 11.03
C PHE A 2 -1.23 -12.94 11.28
N SER A 3 -1.47 -12.63 12.55
CA SER A 3 -2.43 -11.63 12.98
C SER A 3 -1.86 -10.23 12.76
N ILE A 4 -2.56 -9.40 11.98
CA ILE A 4 -2.23 -7.99 11.71
C ILE A 4 -1.98 -7.21 13.02
N GLY A 5 -2.57 -7.64 14.14
CA GLY A 5 -2.39 -7.00 15.45
C GLY A 5 -0.95 -7.00 15.97
N HIS A 6 -0.17 -8.05 15.72
CA HIS A 6 1.19 -8.17 16.27
C HIS A 6 2.21 -7.28 15.53
N PHE A 7 1.90 -6.86 14.31
CA PHE A 7 2.71 -5.98 13.48
C PHE A 7 2.55 -4.49 13.87
N VAL A 8 1.36 -4.12 14.36
CA VAL A 8 1.05 -2.75 14.79
C VAL A 8 1.75 -2.40 16.10
N GLU A 9 1.87 -3.35 17.04
CA GLU A 9 2.51 -3.11 18.34
C GLU A 9 4.02 -2.88 18.24
N SER A 10 4.72 -3.63 17.38
CA SER A 10 6.18 -3.51 17.23
C SER A 10 6.65 -2.21 16.56
N ASN A 11 5.74 -1.47 15.91
CA ASN A 11 6.07 -0.26 15.15
C ASN A 11 5.36 1.00 15.65
N LYS A 12 4.63 0.90 16.77
CA LYS A 12 3.73 1.95 17.25
C LYS A 12 4.45 3.29 17.47
N ASP A 13 5.62 3.28 18.11
CA ASP A 13 6.41 4.49 18.37
C ASP A 13 7.01 5.13 17.11
N SER A 14 7.31 4.33 16.10
CA SER A 14 7.83 4.81 14.80
C SER A 14 6.70 5.39 13.93
N VAL A 15 5.53 4.74 13.95
CA VAL A 15 4.33 5.18 13.25
C VAL A 15 3.77 6.45 13.89
N ASP A 16 3.70 6.53 15.23
CA ASP A 16 3.20 7.72 15.93
C ASP A 16 4.11 8.94 15.73
N LYS A 17 5.44 8.75 15.64
CA LYS A 17 6.38 9.83 15.28
C LYS A 17 6.27 10.26 13.81
N LEU A 18 5.97 9.33 12.90
CA LEU A 18 5.69 9.61 11.48
C LEU A 18 4.37 10.36 11.28
N VAL A 19 3.37 10.11 12.14
CA VAL A 19 2.07 10.79 12.11
C VAL A 19 2.13 12.19 12.74
N ALA A 20 3.04 12.44 13.68
CA ALA A 20 3.10 13.68 14.45
C ALA A 20 3.93 14.83 13.82
N GLN A 21 4.67 14.62 12.72
CA GLN A 21 5.53 15.64 12.12
C GLN A 21 5.28 15.84 10.61
N GLN A 22 4.47 16.86 10.27
CA GLN A 22 4.18 17.48 8.94
C GLN A 22 3.13 16.81 8.02
N PRO A 23 2.75 17.41 6.85
CA PRO A 23 1.39 17.57 6.34
C PRO A 23 0.92 16.34 5.54
N VAL A 24 1.17 15.14 6.08
CA VAL A 24 0.84 13.85 5.45
C VAL A 24 -0.64 13.75 5.11
N SER A 25 -1.51 14.52 5.78
CA SER A 25 -2.96 14.48 5.54
C SER A 25 -3.32 14.87 4.10
N SER A 26 -2.82 15.97 3.53
CA SER A 26 -3.37 16.46 2.26
C SER A 26 -3.04 15.58 1.05
N GLU A 27 -1.85 14.99 1.03
CA GLU A 27 -1.45 14.07 -0.05
C GLU A 27 -2.15 12.72 0.07
N MET A 28 -2.24 12.17 1.28
CA MET A 28 -2.98 10.93 1.54
C MET A 28 -4.47 11.11 1.26
N ASP A 29 -5.05 12.26 1.61
CA ASP A 29 -6.44 12.61 1.29
C ASP A 29 -6.67 12.64 -0.22
N ASN A 30 -5.72 13.16 -1.00
CA ASN A 30 -5.82 13.18 -2.47
C ASN A 30 -5.75 11.77 -3.06
N ILE A 31 -4.93 10.88 -2.51
CA ILE A 31 -4.84 9.48 -2.94
C ILE A 31 -6.11 8.72 -2.57
N SER A 32 -6.61 8.88 -1.35
CA SER A 32 -7.89 8.30 -0.93
C SER A 32 -9.04 8.78 -1.80
N ARG A 33 -9.11 10.08 -2.13
CA ARG A 33 -10.12 10.61 -3.06
C ARG A 33 -9.99 10.01 -4.45
N SER A 34 -8.76 9.94 -4.98
CA SER A 34 -8.51 9.35 -6.29
C SER A 34 -8.94 7.88 -6.34
N PHE A 35 -8.66 7.11 -5.28
CA PHE A 35 -9.03 5.70 -5.23
C PHE A 35 -10.54 5.50 -5.00
N ARG A 36 -11.20 6.33 -4.20
CA ARG A 36 -12.66 6.32 -4.07
C ARG A 36 -13.36 6.62 -5.39
N GLN A 37 -12.78 7.48 -6.23
CA GLN A 37 -13.30 7.71 -7.57
C GLN A 37 -13.21 6.42 -8.42
N ILE A 38 -12.08 5.70 -8.36
CA ILE A 38 -11.93 4.39 -9.03
C ILE A 38 -12.96 3.39 -8.50
N GLU A 39 -13.15 3.30 -7.18
CA GLU A 39 -14.16 2.45 -6.54
C GLU A 39 -15.57 2.75 -7.05
N ASN A 40 -15.94 4.03 -7.13
CA ASN A 40 -17.23 4.46 -7.66
C ASN A 40 -17.39 4.13 -9.14
N ASP A 41 -16.33 4.30 -9.94
CA ASP A 41 -16.36 4.00 -11.37
C ASP A 41 -16.49 2.48 -11.62
N CYS A 42 -15.91 1.66 -10.75
CA CYS A 42 -16.05 0.20 -10.74
C CYS A 42 -17.37 -0.29 -10.15
N ALA A 43 -18.12 0.55 -9.42
CA ALA A 43 -19.35 0.15 -8.76
C ALA A 43 -20.42 -0.36 -9.74
N GLY A 44 -21.11 -1.43 -9.34
CA GLY A 44 -22.16 -2.06 -10.14
C GLY A 44 -21.67 -2.96 -11.28
N ASN A 45 -20.35 -3.18 -11.40
CA ASN A 45 -19.77 -4.15 -12.33
C ASN A 45 -18.90 -5.15 -11.55
N GLU A 46 -19.38 -6.39 -11.39
CA GLU A 46 -18.73 -7.42 -10.58
C GLU A 46 -17.29 -7.71 -11.05
N GLN A 47 -17.06 -7.78 -12.36
CA GLN A 47 -15.72 -8.01 -12.91
C GLN A 47 -14.76 -6.87 -12.55
N LEU A 48 -15.20 -5.61 -12.69
CA LEU A 48 -14.34 -4.47 -12.32
C LEU A 48 -14.04 -4.44 -10.82
N GLN A 49 -15.00 -4.82 -9.99
CA GLN A 49 -14.79 -4.93 -8.54
C GLN A 49 -13.78 -6.02 -8.19
N GLU A 50 -13.84 -7.19 -8.84
CA GLU A 50 -12.86 -8.26 -8.64
C GLU A 50 -11.43 -7.80 -8.92
N TYR A 51 -11.21 -7.15 -10.08
CA TYR A 51 -9.88 -6.63 -10.43
C TYR A 51 -9.43 -5.45 -9.56
N LEU A 52 -10.38 -4.67 -9.03
CA LEU A 52 -10.06 -3.61 -8.08
C LEU A 52 -9.57 -4.18 -6.74
N GLU A 53 -10.22 -5.24 -6.23
CA GLU A 53 -9.75 -5.95 -5.03
C GLU A 53 -8.41 -6.64 -5.26
N GLU A 54 -8.20 -7.23 -6.45
CA GLU A 54 -6.90 -7.81 -6.81
C GLU A 54 -5.80 -6.75 -6.85
N LEU A 55 -6.07 -5.58 -7.45
CA LEU A 55 -5.15 -4.44 -7.44
C LEU A 55 -4.81 -4.01 -6.00
N ARG A 56 -5.82 -3.88 -5.15
CA ARG A 56 -5.64 -3.50 -3.73
C ARG A 56 -4.75 -4.51 -3.00
N LYS A 57 -4.98 -5.80 -3.22
CA LYS A 57 -4.14 -6.87 -2.68
C LYS A 57 -2.67 -6.75 -3.11
N TYR A 58 -2.40 -6.49 -4.39
CA TYR A 58 -1.03 -6.29 -4.86
C TYR A 58 -0.37 -5.04 -4.28
N CYS A 59 -1.13 -3.96 -4.07
CA CYS A 59 -0.61 -2.77 -3.39
C CYS A 59 -0.11 -3.11 -1.96
N TYR A 60 -0.89 -3.91 -1.22
CA TYR A 60 -0.52 -4.36 0.13
C TYR A 60 0.71 -5.26 0.11
N GLN A 61 0.73 -6.26 -0.79
CA GLN A 61 1.87 -7.16 -0.92
C GLN A 61 3.15 -6.42 -1.31
N TYR A 62 3.06 -5.43 -2.21
CA TYR A 62 4.20 -4.61 -2.58
C TYR A 62 4.73 -3.82 -1.38
N THR A 63 3.82 -3.19 -0.62
CA THR A 63 4.18 -2.44 0.59
C THR A 63 4.84 -3.35 1.63
N GLU A 64 4.30 -4.54 1.88
CA GLU A 64 4.89 -5.52 2.79
C GLU A 64 6.33 -5.88 2.40
N VAL A 65 6.57 -6.19 1.12
CA VAL A 65 7.92 -6.55 0.65
C VAL A 65 8.87 -5.36 0.73
N VAL A 66 8.41 -4.13 0.48
CA VAL A 66 9.22 -2.91 0.66
C VAL A 66 9.58 -2.71 2.14
N LEU A 67 8.66 -2.98 3.06
CA LEU A 67 8.94 -2.90 4.50
C LEU A 67 9.94 -3.97 4.94
N GLN A 68 9.81 -5.21 4.45
CA GLN A 68 10.80 -6.27 4.68
C GLN A 68 12.18 -5.90 4.13
N PHE A 69 12.21 -5.29 2.94
CA PHE A 69 13.44 -4.77 2.33
C PHE A 69 14.11 -3.72 3.21
N ASN A 70 13.35 -2.75 3.74
CA ASN A 70 13.84 -1.73 4.66
C ASN A 70 14.28 -2.29 6.02
N GLN A 71 13.58 -3.32 6.51
CA GLN A 71 13.95 -4.01 7.75
C GLN A 71 15.32 -4.67 7.62
N LEU A 72 15.62 -5.29 6.47
CA LEU A 72 16.94 -5.88 6.21
C LEU A 72 18.08 -4.84 6.33
N PHE A 73 17.91 -3.64 5.76
CA PHE A 73 18.90 -2.56 5.94
C PHE A 73 19.04 -2.14 7.38
N THR A 74 17.91 -2.02 8.09
CA THR A 74 17.89 -1.62 9.49
C THR A 74 18.62 -2.63 10.36
N ASP A 75 18.41 -3.92 10.14
CA ASP A 75 19.07 -4.97 10.90
C ASP A 75 20.57 -5.08 10.57
N ASN A 76 20.95 -4.90 9.31
CA ASN A 76 22.36 -4.80 8.90
C ASN A 76 23.07 -3.60 9.53
N ALA A 77 22.46 -2.41 9.46
CA ALA A 77 23.02 -1.18 10.05
C ALA A 77 23.17 -1.27 11.58
N ASN A 78 22.34 -2.07 12.24
CA ASN A 78 22.42 -2.33 13.67
C ASN A 78 23.34 -3.52 14.04
N GLY A 79 24.05 -4.10 13.06
CA GLY A 79 24.98 -5.22 13.28
C GLY A 79 24.30 -6.52 13.71
N LYS A 80 23.00 -6.70 13.41
CA LYS A 80 22.25 -7.91 13.74
C LYS A 80 22.44 -9.05 12.73
N LEU A 81 23.02 -8.73 11.57
CA LEU A 81 23.25 -9.68 10.48
C LEU A 81 24.74 -9.82 10.24
N SER A 82 25.17 -11.03 9.90
CA SER A 82 26.47 -11.22 9.29
C SER A 82 26.47 -10.67 7.85
N GLU A 83 27.65 -10.44 7.29
CA GLU A 83 27.78 -10.01 5.89
C GLU A 83 27.14 -11.04 4.93
N GLU A 84 27.37 -12.33 5.16
CA GLU A 84 26.79 -13.43 4.36
C GLU A 84 25.25 -13.45 4.45
N ASP A 85 24.69 -13.34 5.66
CA ASP A 85 23.23 -13.30 5.86
C ASP A 85 22.60 -12.08 5.18
N TYR A 86 23.29 -10.93 5.23
CA TYR A 86 22.82 -9.70 4.58
C TYR A 86 22.83 -9.84 3.06
N GLU A 87 23.92 -10.32 2.45
CA GLU A 87 24.01 -10.49 0.99
C GLU A 87 22.97 -11.48 0.45
N SER A 88 22.84 -12.64 1.10
CA SER A 88 21.86 -13.67 0.76
C SER A 88 20.43 -13.15 0.93
N GLY A 89 20.17 -12.49 2.06
CA GLY A 89 18.90 -11.83 2.35
C GLY A 89 18.55 -10.80 1.29
N TYR A 90 19.49 -9.92 0.95
CA TYR A 90 19.32 -8.82 0.00
C TYR A 90 18.90 -9.32 -1.38
N ALA A 91 19.63 -10.29 -1.94
CA ALA A 91 19.33 -10.84 -3.26
C ALA A 91 17.93 -11.48 -3.31
N SER A 92 17.56 -12.21 -2.26
CA SER A 92 16.24 -12.85 -2.15
C SER A 92 15.11 -11.82 -2.09
N ILE A 93 15.24 -10.81 -1.21
CA ILE A 93 14.20 -9.81 -1.01
C ILE A 93 14.10 -8.84 -2.21
N ASP A 94 15.21 -8.51 -2.87
CA ASP A 94 15.22 -7.66 -4.08
C ASP A 94 14.51 -8.36 -5.25
N ALA A 95 14.75 -9.65 -5.42
CA ALA A 95 14.06 -10.47 -6.41
C ALA A 95 12.56 -10.57 -6.11
N ALA A 96 12.17 -10.77 -4.85
CA ALA A 96 10.77 -10.77 -4.44
C ALA A 96 10.11 -9.40 -4.71
N ARG A 97 10.76 -8.30 -4.32
CA ARG A 97 10.29 -6.93 -4.55
C ARG A 97 10.05 -6.67 -6.03
N SER A 98 11.01 -7.04 -6.87
CA SER A 98 10.91 -6.86 -8.32
C SER A 98 9.74 -7.64 -8.94
N ARG A 99 9.51 -8.89 -8.50
CA ARG A 99 8.36 -9.70 -8.94
C ARG A 99 7.03 -9.06 -8.54
N VAL A 100 6.87 -8.69 -7.27
CA VAL A 100 5.63 -8.10 -6.76
C VAL A 100 5.39 -6.71 -7.37
N HIS A 101 6.44 -5.93 -7.61
CA HIS A 101 6.32 -4.63 -8.29
C HIS A 101 5.76 -4.78 -9.71
N ASN A 102 6.27 -5.75 -10.47
CA ASN A 102 5.78 -6.04 -11.82
C ASN A 102 4.32 -6.49 -11.79
N ALA A 103 3.97 -7.41 -10.88
CA ALA A 103 2.59 -7.86 -10.71
C ALA A 103 1.63 -6.72 -10.32
N THR A 104 2.10 -5.79 -9.50
CA THR A 104 1.34 -4.58 -9.12
C THR A 104 1.08 -3.69 -10.35
N ILE A 105 2.11 -3.41 -11.15
CA ILE A 105 1.98 -2.65 -12.41
C ILE A 105 1.01 -3.34 -13.37
N ASP A 106 1.09 -4.67 -13.48
CA ASP A 106 0.19 -5.44 -14.33
C ASP A 106 -1.26 -5.34 -13.87
N ALA A 107 -1.52 -5.43 -12.55
CA ALA A 107 -2.86 -5.25 -11.99
C ALA A 107 -3.44 -3.86 -12.32
N PHE A 108 -2.63 -2.79 -12.20
CA PHE A 108 -3.05 -1.45 -12.62
C PHE A 108 -3.42 -1.39 -14.10
N ASN A 109 -2.58 -1.95 -14.96
CA ASN A 109 -2.79 -1.94 -16.40
C ASN A 109 -3.99 -2.81 -16.82
N ILE A 110 -4.25 -3.92 -16.14
CA ILE A 110 -5.41 -4.78 -16.39
C ILE A 110 -6.69 -4.05 -16.01
N LEU A 111 -6.77 -3.50 -14.80
CA LEU A 111 -7.94 -2.75 -14.35
C LEU A 111 -8.22 -1.56 -15.28
N SER A 112 -7.20 -0.76 -15.61
CA SER A 112 -7.35 0.39 -16.51
C SER A 112 -7.91 -0.01 -17.88
N ARG A 113 -7.39 -1.09 -18.48
CA ARG A 113 -7.90 -1.61 -19.77
C ARG A 113 -9.35 -2.09 -19.66
N LEU A 114 -9.70 -2.77 -18.58
CA LEU A 114 -11.07 -3.24 -18.35
C LEU A 114 -12.04 -2.08 -18.09
N MET A 115 -11.63 -1.05 -17.38
CA MET A 115 -12.43 0.17 -17.19
C MET A 115 -12.77 0.83 -18.54
N VAL A 116 -11.78 1.02 -19.42
CA VAL A 116 -12.00 1.55 -20.78
C VAL A 116 -12.96 0.66 -21.57
N LYS A 117 -12.75 -0.66 -21.53
CA LYS A 117 -13.63 -1.63 -22.22
C LYS A 117 -15.09 -1.54 -21.76
N ASN A 118 -15.32 -1.17 -20.51
CA ASN A 118 -16.65 -0.99 -19.91
C ASN A 118 -17.17 0.46 -19.99
N GLY A 119 -16.54 1.33 -20.79
CA GLY A 119 -16.97 2.72 -20.98
C GLY A 119 -16.75 3.64 -19.77
N LYS A 120 -15.83 3.27 -18.86
CA LYS A 120 -15.49 4.06 -17.67
C LYS A 120 -14.30 4.99 -17.94
N ASN A 121 -14.21 6.08 -17.17
CA ASN A 121 -13.06 6.98 -17.19
C ASN A 121 -11.81 6.25 -16.63
N ASN A 122 -10.67 6.38 -17.31
CA ASN A 122 -9.39 5.83 -16.84
C ASN A 122 -8.25 6.86 -16.76
N ASP A 123 -8.56 8.16 -16.76
CA ASP A 123 -7.58 9.25 -16.76
C ASP A 123 -6.65 9.20 -15.54
N TRP A 124 -7.12 8.59 -14.45
CA TRP A 124 -6.35 8.37 -13.23
C TRP A 124 -5.04 7.58 -13.47
N ILE A 125 -4.96 6.75 -14.52
CA ILE A 125 -3.74 5.99 -14.85
C ILE A 125 -2.65 6.85 -15.49
N LYS A 126 -3.02 7.97 -16.14
CA LYS A 126 -2.11 8.82 -16.91
C LYS A 126 -0.91 9.32 -16.09
N PRO A 127 -1.09 9.92 -14.90
CA PRO A 127 0.05 10.37 -14.09
C PRO A 127 0.97 9.20 -13.68
N LEU A 128 0.41 8.00 -13.44
CA LEU A 128 1.20 6.81 -13.10
C LEU A 128 2.02 6.32 -14.30
N ALA A 129 1.40 6.26 -15.48
CA ALA A 129 2.08 5.88 -16.72
C ALA A 129 3.21 6.87 -17.09
N GLN A 130 2.99 8.17 -16.88
CA GLN A 130 4.00 9.21 -17.13
C GLN A 130 5.15 9.17 -16.13
N GLY A 131 4.87 8.90 -14.85
CA GLY A 131 5.89 8.74 -13.81
C GLY A 131 6.62 7.39 -13.84
N GLY A 132 6.22 6.49 -14.73
CA GLY A 132 6.86 5.19 -14.93
C GLY A 132 6.77 4.27 -13.72
N ARG A 133 7.70 3.30 -13.64
CA ARG A 133 7.69 2.23 -12.63
C ARG A 133 7.66 2.77 -11.19
N ILE A 134 8.37 3.86 -10.93
CA ILE A 134 8.47 4.46 -9.59
C ILE A 134 7.11 4.97 -9.12
N ALA A 135 6.35 5.64 -9.99
CA ALA A 135 5.04 6.19 -9.63
C ALA A 135 4.03 5.11 -9.22
N TYR A 136 4.06 3.94 -9.84
CA TYR A 136 3.22 2.80 -9.42
C TYR A 136 3.57 2.28 -8.03
N GLY A 137 4.88 2.17 -7.73
CA GLY A 137 5.34 1.73 -6.41
C GLY A 137 4.99 2.74 -5.32
N ASP A 138 5.21 4.03 -5.61
CA ASP A 138 4.86 5.13 -4.72
C ASP A 138 3.35 5.17 -4.42
N PHE A 139 2.51 5.04 -5.46
CA PHE A 139 1.06 4.97 -5.28
C PHE A 139 0.65 3.78 -4.42
N ALA A 140 1.20 2.59 -4.65
CA ALA A 140 0.87 1.37 -3.90
C ALA A 140 1.16 1.53 -2.40
N ILE A 141 2.32 2.11 -2.05
CA ILE A 141 2.71 2.39 -0.67
C ILE A 141 1.76 3.42 -0.05
N LYS A 142 1.57 4.55 -0.72
CA LYS A 142 0.71 5.63 -0.21
C LYS A 142 -0.74 5.18 -0.02
N LYS A 143 -1.27 4.38 -0.95
CA LYS A 143 -2.62 3.79 -0.82
C LYS A 143 -2.72 2.90 0.42
N THR A 144 -1.73 2.02 0.62
CA THR A 144 -1.70 1.12 1.79
C THR A 144 -1.67 1.90 3.11
N VAL A 145 -0.85 2.95 3.17
CA VAL A 145 -0.79 3.85 4.35
C VAL A 145 -2.12 4.55 4.58
N ALA A 146 -2.75 5.07 3.52
CA ALA A 146 -4.05 5.73 3.61
C ALA A 146 -5.15 4.79 4.16
N ASP A 147 -5.14 3.52 3.74
CA ASP A 147 -6.07 2.50 4.26
C ASP A 147 -5.86 2.20 5.75
N ILE A 148 -4.61 2.09 6.19
CA ILE A 148 -4.27 1.90 7.60
C ILE A 148 -4.76 3.08 8.44
N ILE A 149 -4.55 4.31 7.96
CA ILE A 149 -5.02 5.52 8.64
C ILE A 149 -6.55 5.53 8.74
N GLU A 150 -7.26 5.20 7.65
CA GLU A 150 -8.73 5.16 7.66
C GLU A 150 -9.25 4.06 8.60
N PHE A 151 -8.62 2.88 8.61
CA PHE A 151 -8.95 1.79 9.53
C PHE A 151 -8.77 2.20 11.00
N ASN A 152 -7.65 2.83 11.34
CA ASN A 152 -7.39 3.28 12.70
C ASN A 152 -8.37 4.37 13.17
N LYS A 153 -8.75 5.30 12.28
CA LYS A 153 -9.78 6.31 12.59
C LYS A 153 -11.12 5.66 12.96
N LYS A 154 -11.59 4.71 12.15
CA LYS A 154 -12.86 3.98 12.40
C LYS A 154 -12.85 3.22 13.73
N ASN A 155 -11.72 2.60 14.08
CA ASN A 155 -11.60 1.87 15.35
C ASN A 155 -11.58 2.80 16.57
N ASN A 156 -10.97 3.98 16.47
CA ASN A 156 -10.93 4.94 17.57
C ASN A 156 -12.31 5.58 17.84
N GLU A 157 -13.10 5.84 16.80
CA GLU A 157 -14.49 6.31 16.94
C GLU A 157 -15.38 5.27 17.63
N HIS A 158 -15.19 3.99 17.30
CA HIS A 158 -15.94 2.91 17.94
C HIS A 158 -15.58 2.73 19.42
N ASN A 159 -14.30 2.80 19.78
CA ASN A 159 -13.84 2.64 21.16
C ASN A 159 -14.12 3.86 22.06
N GLY A 160 -14.19 5.07 21.49
CA GLY A 160 -14.55 6.29 22.23
C GLY A 160 -16.03 6.38 22.59
N SER A 161 -16.90 5.63 21.92
CA SER A 161 -18.35 5.61 22.20
C SER A 161 -18.73 4.72 23.40
N THR A 162 -17.83 3.87 23.89
CA THR A 162 -18.12 2.82 24.90
C THR A 162 -17.79 3.25 26.34
N ILE A 163 -17.33 4.49 26.58
CA ILE A 163 -16.85 4.96 27.91
C ILE A 163 -17.87 5.89 28.60
N ASN A 164 -19.06 6.12 28.02
CA ASN A 164 -20.10 6.96 28.61
C ASN A 164 -21.39 6.17 28.94
N GLU A 165 -21.27 5.03 29.63
CA GLU A 165 -22.41 4.38 30.31
C GLU A 165 -22.06 4.02 31.76
#